data_AF-A0AAD4Z279-F1
#
_entry.id   AF-A0AAD4Z279-F1
#
_cell.length_a   1.000
_cell.length_b   1.000
_cell.length_c   1.000
_cell.angle_alpha   90.00
_cell.angle_beta   90.00
_cell.angle_gamma   90.00
#
_symmetry.space_group_name_H-M   'P 1'
#
loop_
_entity.id
_entity.type
_entity.pdbx_description
1 polymer ?
#
loop_
_entity_poly.entity_id
_entity_poly.type
_entity_poly.pdbx_seq_one_letter_code
_entity_poly.pdbx_strand_id
1 'polypeptide(L)'
;MENIRKLITEADGYQLHLIAPEQGYHGLIESSVITIRGPAEAAVDAVHAILKDLVHKSVNETPELKQYPALRVEVTHAASDSLERMREESKKATLKLVDMECSYLTVDFFRKLPQDVEKGGNPSHSIFDRYNDSYLRRIGITVLADVNMAKRSFLDHFYTDLGKLETKQLSSLLNEDPAIMERRSALTKRLELYRSAQAEIDSVAWAK
;
A
#
# COMPACT_ATOMS: atom_id res chain seq x y z
N MET A 1 -37.71 8.59 -10.16
CA MET A 1 -38.68 8.56 -9.05
C MET A 1 -39.79 7.51 -9.25
N GLU A 2 -40.31 7.30 -10.46
CA GLU A 2 -41.30 6.23 -10.75
C GLU A 2 -40.83 4.83 -10.31
N ASN A 3 -39.60 4.45 -10.71
CA ASN A 3 -39.03 3.13 -10.42
C ASN A 3 -38.84 2.86 -8.92
N ILE A 4 -38.47 3.90 -8.16
CA ILE A 4 -38.31 3.85 -6.71
C ILE A 4 -39.68 3.65 -6.05
N ARG A 5 -40.70 4.40 -6.47
CA ARG A 5 -42.06 4.27 -5.97
C ARG A 5 -42.64 2.88 -6.23
N LYS A 6 -42.41 2.34 -7.43
CA LYS A 6 -42.83 1.00 -7.83
C LYS A 6 -42.13 -0.08 -6.97
N LEU A 7 -40.81 0.01 -6.81
CA LEU A 7 -40.02 -0.95 -6.03
C LEU A 7 -40.38 -0.95 -4.54
N ILE A 8 -40.65 0.23 -3.97
CA ILE A 8 -41.12 0.37 -2.58
C ILE A 8 -42.54 -0.22 -2.42
N THR A 9 -43.44 0.05 -3.38
CA THR A 9 -44.82 -0.45 -3.34
C THR A 9 -44.88 -1.97 -3.55
N GLU A 10 -43.96 -2.54 -4.35
CA GLU A 10 -43.83 -3.97 -4.58
C GLU A 10 -43.22 -4.71 -3.37
N ALA A 11 -42.30 -4.08 -2.64
CA ALA A 11 -41.62 -4.67 -1.49
C ALA A 11 -42.48 -4.67 -0.20
N ASP A 12 -43.16 -3.57 0.12
CA ASP A 12 -43.94 -3.45 1.36
C ASP A 12 -45.45 -3.62 1.16
N GLY A 13 -45.94 -3.59 -0.08
CA GLY A 13 -47.36 -3.56 -0.39
C GLY A 13 -48.05 -2.24 0.00
N TYR A 14 -49.26 -2.00 -0.50
CA TYR A 14 -50.04 -0.81 -0.14
C TYR A 14 -50.68 -0.99 1.25
N GLN A 15 -49.96 -0.67 2.33
CA GLN A 15 -50.51 -0.66 3.69
C GLN A 15 -50.67 0.77 4.20
N LEU A 16 -51.93 1.21 4.33
CA LEU A 16 -52.32 2.58 4.73
C LEU A 16 -51.84 3.00 6.14
N HIS A 17 -51.33 2.05 6.93
CA HIS A 17 -50.94 2.21 8.34
C HIS A 17 -49.44 2.04 8.61
N LEU A 18 -48.62 1.73 7.58
CA LEU A 18 -47.16 1.73 7.73
C LEU A 18 -46.64 3.17 7.68
N ILE A 19 -45.96 3.59 8.76
CA ILE A 19 -45.34 4.92 8.89
C ILE A 19 -44.08 5.03 8.00
N ALA A 20 -43.43 3.92 7.67
CA ALA A 20 -42.33 3.84 6.69
C ALA A 20 -42.29 2.45 6.01
N PRO A 21 -42.16 2.37 4.68
CA PRO A 21 -41.96 1.12 3.94
C PRO A 21 -40.50 0.62 4.12
N GLU A 22 -40.28 -0.14 5.20
CA GLU A 22 -38.94 -0.53 5.64
C GLU A 22 -38.23 -1.51 4.69
N GLN A 23 -38.96 -2.45 4.05
CA GLN A 23 -38.35 -3.42 3.13
C GLN A 23 -37.91 -2.78 1.82
N GLY A 24 -38.70 -1.84 1.30
CA GLY A 24 -38.37 -1.07 0.10
C GLY A 24 -37.14 -0.18 0.31
N TYR A 25 -37.05 0.50 1.46
CA TYR A 25 -35.85 1.28 1.79
C TYR A 25 -34.63 0.39 2.02
N HIS A 26 -34.79 -0.75 2.70
CA HIS A 26 -33.69 -1.70 2.90
C HIS A 26 -33.12 -2.18 1.56
N GLY A 27 -33.98 -2.64 0.64
CA GLY A 27 -33.55 -3.11 -0.69
C GLY A 27 -32.92 -2.02 -1.56
N LEU A 28 -33.40 -0.77 -1.47
CA LEU A 28 -32.80 0.36 -2.19
C LEU A 28 -31.42 0.72 -1.66
N ILE A 29 -31.25 0.74 -0.34
CA ILE A 29 -29.98 1.08 0.27
C ILE A 29 -28.98 -0.06 0.06
N GLU A 30 -29.39 -1.32 0.24
CA GLU A 30 -28.56 -2.49 -0.08
C GLU A 30 -28.09 -2.46 -1.54
N SER A 31 -29.02 -2.26 -2.49
CA SER A 31 -28.67 -2.14 -3.92
C SER A 31 -27.75 -0.97 -4.21
N SER A 32 -27.79 0.09 -3.40
CA SER A 32 -26.91 1.26 -3.56
C SER A 32 -25.52 0.99 -2.96
N VAL A 33 -25.44 0.44 -1.76
CA VAL A 33 -24.18 0.14 -1.07
C VAL A 33 -23.39 -0.92 -1.81
N ILE A 34 -24.05 -1.92 -2.42
CA ILE A 34 -23.36 -2.94 -3.20
C ILE A 34 -22.58 -2.37 -4.40
N THR A 35 -23.00 -1.22 -4.94
CA THR A 35 -22.28 -0.56 -6.04
C THR A 35 -20.90 -0.05 -5.62
N ILE A 36 -20.64 0.09 -4.31
CA ILE A 36 -19.37 0.54 -3.75
C ILE A 36 -18.30 -0.56 -3.82
N ARG A 37 -18.67 -1.85 -3.98
CA ARG A 37 -17.71 -2.97 -4.05
C ARG A 37 -16.66 -2.75 -5.14
N GLY A 38 -17.10 -2.43 -6.36
CA GLY A 38 -16.19 -2.21 -7.50
C GLY A 38 -15.20 -1.06 -7.26
N PRO A 39 -15.66 0.16 -6.93
CA PRO A 39 -14.80 1.28 -6.57
C PRO A 39 -13.85 0.99 -5.40
N ALA A 40 -14.31 0.24 -4.39
CA ALA A 40 -13.49 -0.10 -3.23
C ALA A 40 -12.36 -1.08 -3.58
N GLU A 41 -12.62 -2.09 -4.41
CA GLU A 41 -11.58 -2.96 -4.95
C GLU A 41 -10.56 -2.18 -5.80
N ALA A 42 -11.06 -1.31 -6.69
CA ALA A 42 -10.21 -0.49 -7.55
C ALA A 42 -9.30 0.46 -6.74
N ALA A 43 -9.78 0.96 -5.59
CA ALA A 43 -8.96 1.76 -4.69
C ALA A 43 -7.80 0.95 -4.07
N VAL A 44 -8.05 -0.29 -3.66
CA VAL A 44 -6.99 -1.20 -3.15
C VAL A 44 -5.95 -1.48 -4.25
N ASP A 45 -6.41 -1.74 -5.48
CA ASP A 45 -5.54 -1.97 -6.63
C ASP A 45 -4.67 -0.74 -6.96
N ALA A 46 -5.25 0.46 -6.92
CA ALA A 46 -4.52 1.70 -7.14
C ALA A 46 -3.45 1.95 -6.08
N VAL A 47 -3.77 1.72 -4.79
CA VAL A 47 -2.79 1.83 -3.70
C VAL A 47 -1.66 0.82 -3.89
N HIS A 48 -1.97 -0.44 -4.23
CA HIS A 48 -0.95 -1.44 -4.49
C HIS A 48 0.00 -1.04 -5.62
N ALA A 49 -0.52 -0.48 -6.73
CA ALA A 49 0.30 0.01 -7.84
C ALA A 49 1.28 1.11 -7.39
N ILE A 50 0.79 2.10 -6.63
CA ILE A 50 1.62 3.18 -6.09
C ILE A 50 2.73 2.62 -5.18
N LEU A 51 2.41 1.64 -4.33
CA LEU A 51 3.39 1.03 -3.45
C LEU A 51 4.46 0.24 -4.22
N LYS A 52 4.09 -0.47 -5.28
CA LYS A 52 5.05 -1.14 -6.17
C LYS A 52 5.99 -0.15 -6.84
N ASP A 53 5.47 0.95 -7.38
CA ASP A 53 6.27 2.00 -7.99
C ASP A 53 7.25 2.62 -6.98
N LEU A 54 6.80 2.84 -5.74
CA LEU A 54 7.62 3.37 -4.66
C LEU A 54 8.75 2.41 -4.26
N VAL A 55 8.48 1.10 -4.21
CA VAL A 55 9.51 0.08 -3.98
C VAL A 55 10.55 0.12 -5.10
N HIS A 56 10.13 0.11 -6.37
CA HIS A 56 11.04 0.16 -7.50
C HIS A 56 11.91 1.43 -7.48
N LYS A 57 11.31 2.58 -7.19
CA LYS A 57 12.02 3.84 -7.05
C LYS A 57 13.04 3.77 -5.90
N SER A 58 12.64 3.28 -4.73
CA SER A 58 13.51 3.17 -3.56
C SER A 58 14.71 2.25 -3.80
N VAL A 59 14.49 1.09 -4.43
CA VAL A 59 15.57 0.16 -4.80
C VAL A 59 16.55 0.79 -5.80
N ASN A 60 16.04 1.57 -6.76
CA ASN A 60 16.87 2.24 -7.76
C ASN A 60 17.64 3.46 -7.22
N GLU A 61 17.09 4.14 -6.22
CA GLU A 61 17.73 5.27 -5.55
C GLU A 61 18.77 4.85 -4.51
N THR A 62 18.75 3.58 -4.04
CA THR A 62 19.71 3.04 -3.07
C THR A 62 21.03 2.64 -3.77
N PRO A 63 22.14 3.38 -3.60
CA PRO A 63 23.40 3.10 -4.31
C PRO A 63 24.06 1.79 -3.85
N GLU A 64 23.91 1.40 -2.59
CA GLU A 64 24.50 0.18 -2.02
C GLU A 64 23.94 -1.07 -2.70
N LEU A 65 22.65 -1.07 -3.04
CA LEU A 65 22.01 -2.16 -3.78
C LEU A 65 22.45 -2.23 -5.23
N LYS A 66 22.99 -1.14 -5.82
CA LYS A 66 23.54 -1.18 -7.18
C LYS A 66 24.81 -2.00 -7.27
N GLN A 67 25.57 -2.07 -6.17
CA GLN A 67 26.79 -2.85 -6.10
C GLN A 67 26.53 -4.35 -6.20
N TYR A 68 25.36 -4.82 -5.73
CA TYR A 68 25.01 -6.24 -5.62
C TYR A 68 23.74 -6.58 -6.43
N PRO A 69 23.87 -6.85 -7.74
CA PRO A 69 22.71 -7.08 -8.61
C PRO A 69 21.82 -8.25 -8.17
N ALA A 70 22.41 -9.33 -7.67
CA ALA A 70 21.67 -10.50 -7.19
C ALA A 70 20.82 -10.17 -5.96
N LEU A 71 21.41 -9.54 -4.94
CA LEU A 71 20.69 -9.06 -3.76
C LEU A 71 19.57 -8.08 -4.14
N ARG A 72 19.82 -7.17 -5.10
CA ARG A 72 18.83 -6.21 -5.57
C ARG A 72 17.58 -6.90 -6.15
N VAL A 73 17.78 -7.94 -6.96
CA VAL A 73 16.68 -8.73 -7.53
C VAL A 73 15.90 -9.41 -6.42
N GLU A 74 16.58 -10.05 -5.47
CA GLU A 74 15.95 -10.77 -4.37
C GLU A 74 15.12 -9.84 -3.47
N VAL A 75 15.67 -8.69 -3.10
CA VAL A 75 14.95 -7.67 -2.30
C VAL A 75 13.72 -7.16 -3.05
N THR A 76 13.84 -6.90 -4.35
CA THR A 76 12.71 -6.43 -5.17
C THR A 76 11.61 -7.48 -5.27
N HIS A 77 12.00 -8.74 -5.46
CA HIS A 77 11.08 -9.87 -5.52
C HIS A 77 10.34 -10.05 -4.20
N ALA A 78 11.07 -10.17 -3.09
CA ALA A 78 10.47 -10.34 -1.77
C ALA A 78 9.55 -9.17 -1.37
N ALA A 79 9.91 -7.92 -1.71
CA ALA A 79 9.05 -6.76 -1.48
C ALA A 79 7.77 -6.82 -2.34
N SER A 80 7.89 -7.22 -3.61
CA SER A 80 6.74 -7.36 -4.52
C SER A 80 5.76 -8.43 -4.04
N ASP A 81 6.28 -9.57 -3.60
CA ASP A 81 5.48 -10.68 -3.06
C ASP A 81 4.75 -10.29 -1.77
N SER A 82 5.40 -9.52 -0.90
CA SER A 82 4.76 -9.02 0.32
C SER A 82 3.61 -8.05 0.01
N LEU A 83 3.80 -7.16 -0.97
CA LEU A 83 2.76 -6.25 -1.43
C LEU A 83 1.59 -6.97 -2.10
N GLU A 84 1.83 -8.08 -2.80
CA GLU A 84 0.77 -8.89 -3.40
C GLU A 84 -0.09 -9.58 -2.34
N ARG A 85 0.55 -10.20 -1.32
CA ARG A 85 -0.18 -10.80 -0.19
C ARG A 85 -1.05 -9.77 0.53
N MET A 86 -0.48 -8.59 0.81
CA MET A 86 -1.23 -7.52 1.45
C MET A 86 -2.41 -7.05 0.58
N ARG A 87 -2.23 -6.91 -0.74
CA ARG A 87 -3.31 -6.54 -1.65
C ARG A 87 -4.49 -7.51 -1.56
N GLU A 88 -4.22 -8.81 -1.57
CA GLU A 88 -5.26 -9.85 -1.48
C GLU A 88 -5.98 -9.82 -0.12
N GLU A 89 -5.26 -9.62 0.98
CA GLU A 89 -5.84 -9.47 2.32
C GLU A 89 -6.69 -8.20 2.45
N SER A 90 -6.17 -7.06 2.01
CA SER A 90 -6.87 -5.77 2.01
C SER A 90 -8.12 -5.80 1.14
N LYS A 91 -8.09 -6.49 0.00
CA LYS A 91 -9.27 -6.66 -0.87
C LYS A 91 -10.37 -7.42 -0.16
N LYS A 92 -10.05 -8.56 0.48
CA LYS A 92 -11.00 -9.36 1.27
C LYS A 92 -11.58 -8.58 2.44
N ALA A 93 -10.73 -7.88 3.19
CA ALA A 93 -11.15 -7.06 4.32
C ALA A 93 -12.10 -5.93 3.89
N THR A 94 -11.76 -5.24 2.80
CA THR A 94 -12.56 -4.13 2.25
C THR A 94 -13.94 -4.60 1.82
N LEU A 95 -14.03 -5.71 1.09
CA LEU A 95 -15.33 -6.27 0.69
C LEU A 95 -16.18 -6.70 1.88
N LYS A 96 -15.54 -7.30 2.90
CA LYS A 96 -16.23 -7.68 4.13
C LYS A 96 -16.79 -6.47 4.88
N LEU A 97 -16.08 -5.33 4.86
CA LEU A 97 -16.62 -4.08 5.42
C LEU A 97 -17.85 -3.61 4.65
N VAL A 98 -17.82 -3.63 3.31
CA VAL A 98 -18.99 -3.26 2.49
C VAL A 98 -20.17 -4.18 2.79
N ASP A 99 -19.93 -5.49 2.92
CA ASP A 99 -20.97 -6.47 3.25
C ASP A 99 -21.54 -6.28 4.66
N MET A 100 -20.70 -5.90 5.62
CA MET A 100 -21.14 -5.54 6.96
C MET A 100 -22.02 -4.27 6.94
N GLU A 101 -21.68 -3.25 6.16
CA GLU A 101 -22.49 -2.03 6.05
C GLU A 101 -23.88 -2.32 5.44
N CYS A 102 -23.97 -3.27 4.49
CA CYS A 102 -25.26 -3.74 3.98
C CYS A 102 -26.12 -4.41 5.08
N SER A 103 -25.49 -5.05 6.07
CA SER A 103 -26.19 -5.75 7.16
C SER A 103 -26.58 -4.87 8.36
N TYR A 104 -26.08 -3.64 8.45
CA TYR A 104 -26.23 -2.76 9.63
C TYR A 104 -27.41 -1.77 9.53
N LEU A 105 -28.25 -1.89 8.50
CA LEU A 105 -29.45 -1.08 8.32
C LEU A 105 -30.54 -1.48 9.32
N THR A 106 -30.35 -1.05 10.55
CA THR A 106 -31.29 -1.29 11.66
C THR A 106 -32.27 -0.13 11.81
N VAL A 107 -33.42 -0.40 12.43
CA VAL A 107 -34.42 0.62 12.78
C VAL A 107 -33.81 1.78 13.59
N ASP A 108 -32.79 1.50 14.40
CA ASP A 108 -32.10 2.52 15.20
C ASP A 108 -31.20 3.46 14.37
N PHE A 109 -30.70 3.02 13.21
CA PHE A 109 -30.00 3.88 12.26
C PHE A 109 -30.94 4.98 11.75
N PHE A 110 -32.16 4.61 11.33
CA PHE A 110 -33.16 5.56 10.84
C PHE A 110 -33.66 6.53 11.91
N ARG A 111 -33.69 6.13 13.20
CA ARG A 111 -34.02 7.03 14.32
C ARG A 111 -32.95 8.08 14.61
N LYS A 112 -31.67 7.76 14.35
CA LYS A 112 -30.53 8.66 14.63
C LYS A 112 -30.19 9.56 13.44
N LEU A 113 -30.58 9.19 12.23
CA LEU A 113 -30.32 9.94 11.00
C LEU A 113 -30.70 11.45 11.10
N PRO A 114 -31.85 11.85 11.70
CA PRO A 114 -32.20 13.27 11.84
C PRO A 114 -31.24 14.05 12.75
N GLN A 115 -30.61 13.39 13.74
CA GLN A 115 -29.74 14.04 14.73
C GLN A 115 -28.33 14.31 14.20
N ASP A 116 -27.85 13.51 13.24
CA ASP A 116 -26.55 13.74 12.61
C ASP A 116 -26.58 14.88 11.58
N VAL A 117 -27.76 15.18 11.01
CA VAL A 117 -27.94 16.35 10.13
C VAL A 117 -27.73 17.67 10.88
N GLU A 118 -28.04 17.73 12.17
CA GLU A 118 -27.82 18.92 12.99
C GLU A 118 -26.36 19.13 13.45
N LYS A 119 -25.54 18.07 13.40
CA LYS A 119 -24.09 18.15 13.69
C LYS A 119 -23.23 18.38 12.44
N GLY A 120 -23.80 18.19 11.26
CA GLY A 120 -23.17 18.53 9.99
C GLY A 120 -23.25 20.04 9.74
N GLY A 121 -22.16 20.66 9.27
CA GLY A 121 -22.17 22.06 8.82
C GLY A 121 -23.21 22.33 7.73
N ASN A 122 -23.24 23.56 7.17
CA ASN A 122 -24.31 24.05 6.30
C ASN A 122 -24.94 22.97 5.36
N PRO A 123 -26.26 22.67 5.47
CA PRO A 123 -26.98 21.70 4.65
C PRO A 123 -26.82 21.88 3.14
N SER A 124 -26.46 23.08 2.68
CA SER A 124 -26.22 23.42 1.28
C SER A 124 -24.92 22.85 0.71
N HIS A 125 -23.95 22.48 1.55
CA HIS A 125 -22.66 21.94 1.08
C HIS A 125 -22.75 20.44 0.88
N SER A 126 -22.02 19.89 -0.09
CA SER A 126 -21.98 18.44 -0.27
C SER A 126 -21.43 17.75 0.97
N ILE A 127 -21.85 16.52 1.25
CA ILE A 127 -21.27 15.69 2.32
C ILE A 127 -19.75 15.58 2.17
N PHE A 128 -19.25 15.55 0.93
CA PHE A 128 -17.83 15.53 0.63
C PHE A 128 -17.12 16.77 1.17
N ASP A 129 -17.67 17.98 0.96
CA ASP A 129 -17.03 19.23 1.39
C ASP A 129 -16.99 19.38 2.92
N ARG A 130 -17.99 18.83 3.63
CA ARG A 130 -18.10 18.98 5.09
C ARG A 130 -17.12 18.12 5.88
N TYR A 131 -16.69 16.98 5.32
CA TYR A 131 -15.92 15.97 6.04
C TYR A 131 -14.58 15.64 5.36
N ASN A 132 -14.23 16.31 4.25
CA ASN A 132 -13.10 15.99 3.39
C ASN A 132 -11.77 15.80 4.16
N ASP A 133 -11.39 16.77 5.00
CA ASP A 133 -10.12 16.75 5.73
C ASP A 133 -10.02 15.58 6.72
N SER A 134 -11.13 15.28 7.41
CA SER A 134 -11.19 14.15 8.34
C SER A 134 -11.07 12.79 7.63
N TYR A 135 -11.64 12.66 6.42
CA TYR A 135 -11.52 11.46 5.60
C TYR A 135 -10.10 11.30 5.05
N LEU A 136 -9.51 12.35 4.50
CA LEU A 136 -8.13 12.32 4.00
C LEU A 136 -7.14 11.96 5.12
N ARG A 137 -7.32 12.51 6.31
CA ARG A 137 -6.50 12.15 7.48
C ARG A 137 -6.66 10.69 7.89
N ARG A 138 -7.89 10.17 7.91
CA ARG A 138 -8.14 8.74 8.19
C ARG A 138 -7.50 7.84 7.13
N ILE A 139 -7.68 8.16 5.86
CA ILE A 139 -7.05 7.44 4.74
C ILE A 139 -5.53 7.42 4.93
N GLY A 140 -4.91 8.57 5.22
CA GLY A 140 -3.47 8.67 5.45
C GLY A 140 -2.97 7.79 6.61
N ILE A 141 -3.71 7.76 7.73
CA ILE A 141 -3.36 6.91 8.89
C ILE A 141 -3.49 5.42 8.54
N THR A 142 -4.56 5.03 7.85
CA THR A 142 -4.77 3.64 7.43
C THR A 142 -3.68 3.19 6.46
N VAL A 143 -3.40 3.97 5.41
CA VAL A 143 -2.35 3.66 4.43
C VAL A 143 -0.98 3.55 5.11
N LEU A 144 -0.67 4.43 6.07
CA LEU A 144 0.59 4.34 6.82
C LEU A 144 0.67 3.06 7.65
N ALA A 145 -0.42 2.64 8.29
CA ALA A 145 -0.47 1.38 9.04
C ALA A 145 -0.23 0.18 8.11
N ASP A 146 -0.87 0.18 6.94
CA ASP A 146 -0.72 -0.88 5.93
C ASP A 146 0.71 -0.95 5.40
N VAL A 147 1.33 0.19 5.07
CA VAL A 147 2.75 0.24 4.66
C VAL A 147 3.66 -0.34 5.75
N ASN A 148 3.40 -0.02 7.02
CA ASN A 148 4.18 -0.57 8.13
C ASN A 148 3.96 -2.08 8.31
N MET A 149 2.75 -2.57 8.05
CA MET A 149 2.43 -4.00 8.09
C MET A 149 3.12 -4.74 6.94
N ALA A 150 3.06 -4.22 5.71
CA ALA A 150 3.81 -4.75 4.57
C ALA A 150 5.30 -4.79 4.86
N LYS A 151 5.89 -3.71 5.39
CA LYS A 151 7.30 -3.66 5.77
C LYS A 151 7.65 -4.77 6.76
N ARG A 152 6.84 -4.96 7.81
CA ARG A 152 7.06 -6.01 8.81
C ARG A 152 6.96 -7.41 8.19
N SER A 153 5.91 -7.66 7.41
CA SER A 153 5.70 -8.93 6.72
C SER A 153 6.86 -9.24 5.77
N PHE A 154 7.26 -8.27 4.94
CA PHE A 154 8.43 -8.36 4.08
C PHE A 154 9.69 -8.74 4.85
N LEU A 155 10.04 -7.98 5.90
CA LEU A 155 11.24 -8.23 6.69
C LEU A 155 11.21 -9.60 7.36
N ASP A 156 10.07 -9.99 7.92
CA ASP A 156 9.91 -11.29 8.57
C ASP A 156 10.14 -12.46 7.61
N HIS A 157 9.55 -12.41 6.43
CA HIS A 157 9.76 -13.43 5.39
C HIS A 157 11.21 -13.40 4.88
N PHE A 158 11.73 -12.21 4.59
CA PHE A 158 13.08 -12.03 4.05
C PHE A 158 14.15 -12.54 5.03
N TYR A 159 14.05 -12.20 6.31
CA TYR A 159 14.99 -12.72 7.33
C TYR A 159 14.83 -14.22 7.56
N THR A 160 13.59 -14.73 7.52
CA THR A 160 13.33 -16.16 7.60
C THR A 160 13.97 -16.91 6.44
N ASP A 161 13.89 -16.38 5.22
CA ASP A 161 14.46 -17.01 4.03
C ASP A 161 15.99 -16.88 4.00
N LEU A 162 16.53 -15.71 4.37
CA LEU A 162 17.98 -15.54 4.56
C LEU A 162 18.55 -16.52 5.58
N GLY A 163 17.83 -16.77 6.68
CA GLY A 163 18.24 -17.72 7.72
C GLY A 163 18.32 -19.17 7.24
N LYS A 164 17.67 -19.52 6.13
CA LYS A 164 17.71 -20.86 5.52
C LYS A 164 18.87 -21.03 4.53
N LEU A 165 19.50 -19.94 4.10
CA LEU A 165 20.52 -19.98 3.05
C LEU A 165 21.86 -20.50 3.60
N GLU A 166 22.52 -21.34 2.80
CA GLU A 166 23.89 -21.75 3.08
C GLU A 166 24.88 -20.62 2.76
N THR A 167 26.08 -20.68 3.35
CA THR A 167 27.16 -19.68 3.15
C THR A 167 27.48 -19.42 1.68
N LYS A 168 27.40 -20.46 0.83
CA LYS A 168 27.64 -20.32 -0.63
C LYS A 168 26.56 -19.50 -1.32
N GLN A 169 25.30 -19.67 -0.92
CA GLN A 169 24.18 -18.91 -1.48
C GLN A 169 24.20 -17.46 -1.00
N LEU A 170 24.50 -17.23 0.28
CA LEU A 170 24.73 -15.88 0.81
C LEU A 170 25.87 -15.17 0.08
N SER A 171 26.97 -15.87 -0.18
CA SER A 171 28.08 -15.33 -0.99
C SER A 171 27.62 -14.94 -2.40
N SER A 172 26.77 -15.77 -3.03
CA SER A 172 26.25 -15.48 -4.38
C SER A 172 25.36 -14.23 -4.44
N LEU A 173 24.62 -13.92 -3.37
CA LEU A 173 23.83 -12.69 -3.28
C LEU A 173 24.71 -11.45 -3.17
N LEU A 174 25.90 -11.60 -2.58
CA LEU A 174 26.90 -10.55 -2.39
C LEU A 174 27.91 -10.47 -3.56
N ASN A 175 27.64 -11.14 -4.67
CA ASN A 175 28.45 -10.98 -5.88
C ASN A 175 28.32 -9.54 -6.40
N GLU A 176 29.45 -8.84 -6.40
CA GLU A 176 29.54 -7.47 -6.89
C GLU A 176 29.42 -7.42 -8.42
N ASP A 177 28.90 -6.30 -8.94
CA ASP A 177 28.88 -6.02 -10.37
C ASP A 177 30.31 -6.15 -10.97
N PRO A 178 30.52 -6.98 -12.02
CA PRO A 178 31.82 -7.17 -12.65
C PRO A 178 32.50 -5.87 -13.10
N ALA A 179 31.73 -4.88 -13.58
CA ALA A 179 32.27 -3.61 -14.02
C ALA A 179 32.79 -2.77 -12.84
N ILE A 180 32.10 -2.84 -11.69
CA ILE A 180 32.55 -2.18 -10.45
C ILE A 180 33.81 -2.87 -9.93
N MET A 181 33.82 -4.21 -9.93
CA MET A 181 34.97 -5.01 -9.52
C MET A 181 36.21 -4.71 -10.38
N GLU A 182 36.07 -4.66 -11.71
CA GLU A 182 37.14 -4.33 -12.64
C GLU A 182 37.64 -2.88 -12.44
N ARG A 183 36.72 -1.92 -12.30
CA ARG A 183 37.07 -0.53 -12.00
C ARG A 183 37.84 -0.39 -10.69
N ARG A 184 37.43 -1.12 -9.65
CA ARG A 184 38.14 -1.15 -8.36
C ARG A 184 39.54 -1.72 -8.53
N SER A 185 39.69 -2.84 -9.25
CA SER A 185 40.99 -3.45 -9.54
C SER A 185 41.94 -2.49 -10.27
N ALA A 186 41.44 -1.81 -11.31
CA ALA A 186 42.23 -0.83 -12.06
C ALA A 186 42.68 0.37 -11.20
N LEU A 187 41.79 0.86 -10.32
CA LEU A 187 42.12 1.94 -9.39
C LEU A 187 43.15 1.51 -8.35
N THR A 188 43.04 0.30 -7.79
CA THR A 188 44.01 -0.26 -6.85
C THR A 188 45.39 -0.33 -7.48
N LYS A 189 45.49 -0.88 -8.70
CA LYS A 189 46.76 -0.96 -9.43
C LYS A 189 47.37 0.42 -9.68
N ARG A 190 46.54 1.40 -10.05
CA ARG A 190 47.01 2.78 -10.28
C ARG A 190 47.48 3.44 -8.97
N LEU A 191 46.80 3.17 -7.86
CA LEU A 191 47.18 3.66 -6.54
C LEU A 191 48.52 3.07 -6.08
N GLU A 192 48.77 1.78 -6.31
CA GLU A 192 50.05 1.14 -6.03
C GLU A 192 51.20 1.79 -6.81
N LEU A 193 50.99 2.05 -8.11
CA LEU A 193 51.98 2.75 -8.94
C LEU A 193 52.27 4.15 -8.41
N TYR A 194 51.25 4.91 -8.00
CA TYR A 194 51.46 6.24 -7.41
C TYR A 194 52.18 6.18 -6.07
N ARG A 195 51.88 5.18 -5.22
CA ARG A 195 52.61 4.98 -3.96
C ARG A 195 54.07 4.62 -4.20
N SER A 196 54.37 3.79 -5.19
CA SER A 196 55.76 3.47 -5.57
C SER A 196 56.50 4.71 -6.04
N ALA A 197 55.91 5.48 -6.96
CA ALA A 197 56.50 6.72 -7.47
C ALA A 197 56.72 7.75 -6.35
N GLN A 198 55.77 7.88 -5.42
CA GLN A 198 55.93 8.75 -4.26
C GLN A 198 57.09 8.30 -3.36
N ALA A 199 57.21 7.00 -3.07
CA ALA A 199 58.30 6.47 -2.27
C ALA A 199 59.67 6.70 -2.94
N GLU A 200 59.76 6.58 -4.26
CA GLU A 200 60.97 6.90 -5.02
C GLU A 200 61.34 8.39 -4.90
N ILE A 201 60.38 9.30 -5.08
CA ILE A 201 60.60 10.74 -4.93
C ILE A 201 61.07 11.08 -3.50
N ASP A 202 60.39 10.54 -2.49
CA ASP A 202 60.73 10.77 -1.08
C ASP A 202 62.15 10.23 -0.78
N SER A 203 62.53 9.07 -1.31
CA SER A 203 63.87 8.51 -1.11
C SER A 203 64.99 9.41 -1.64
N VAL A 204 64.76 10.12 -2.75
CA VAL A 204 65.72 11.05 -3.34
C VAL A 204 65.72 12.40 -2.61
N ALA A 205 64.54 12.88 -2.20
CA ALA A 205 64.40 14.17 -1.51
C ALA A 205 65.09 14.19 -0.14
N TRP A 206 65.10 13.07 0.58
CA TRP A 206 65.71 12.92 1.92
C TRP A 206 67.14 12.38 1.91
N ALA A 207 67.73 12.13 0.74
CA ALA A 207 69.13 11.67 0.60
C ALA A 207 70.16 12.81 0.57
N LYS A 208 69.78 14.04 0.96
CA LYS A 208 70.62 15.23 1.06
C LYS A 208 70.76 15.68 2.51
#